data_AF-A0A2E9A031-F1
#
_entry.id   AF-A0A2E9A031-F1
#
_cell.length_a   1.000
_cell.length_b   1.000
_cell.length_c   1.000
_cell.angle_alpha   90.00
_cell.angle_beta   90.00
_cell.angle_gamma   90.00
#
_symmetry.space_group_name_H-M   'P 1'
#
loop_
_entity.id
_entity.type
_entity.pdbx_description
1 polymer ?
#
loop_
_entity_poly.entity_id
_entity_poly.type
_entity_poly.pdbx_seq_one_letter_code
_entity_poly.pdbx_strand_id
1 'polypeptide(L)' 'MKTIKIMSVLMLSAVLTACGGGVGTEPSAYTAKVFPIEGDFDRYETVGPFSSRDECTAKAKEMNAAAYSCEPKTN' A
#
# COMPACT_ATOMS: atom_id res chain seq x y z
N MET A 1 -35.71 -14.25 -26.36
CA MET A 1 -34.99 -14.10 -25.07
C MET A 1 -33.47 -13.97 -25.27
N LYS A 2 -32.98 -12.95 -26.00
CA LYS A 2 -31.51 -12.77 -26.23
C LYS A 2 -30.97 -11.37 -25.87
N THR A 3 -31.84 -10.44 -25.48
CA THR A 3 -31.50 -9.02 -25.26
C THR A 3 -31.29 -8.62 -23.80
N ILE A 4 -31.60 -9.48 -22.82
CA ILE A 4 -31.57 -9.12 -21.39
C ILE A 4 -30.16 -9.26 -20.78
N LYS A 5 -29.26 -10.08 -21.37
CA LYS A 5 -27.95 -10.37 -20.77
C LYS A 5 -26.94 -9.21 -20.80
N ILE A 6 -27.14 -8.21 -21.64
CA ILE A 6 -26.13 -7.15 -21.85
C ILE A 6 -26.28 -6.01 -20.82
N MET A 7 -27.49 -5.72 -20.36
CA MET A 7 -27.75 -4.65 -19.38
C MET A 7 -27.17 -4.95 -17.98
N SER A 8 -26.91 -6.22 -17.66
CA SER A 8 -26.44 -6.64 -16.34
C SER A 8 -24.93 -6.49 -16.15
N VAL A 9 -24.15 -6.39 -17.23
CA VAL A 9 -22.67 -6.31 -17.15
C VAL A 9 -22.20 -4.88 -16.84
N LEU A 10 -22.92 -3.86 -17.31
CA LEU A 10 -22.58 -2.45 -17.09
C LEU A 10 -22.71 -2.01 -15.61
N MET A 11 -23.61 -2.64 -14.84
CA MET A 11 -23.74 -2.37 -13.40
C MET A 11 -22.62 -3.00 -12.56
N LEU A 12 -21.95 -4.05 -13.05
CA LEU A 12 -20.85 -4.68 -12.32
C LEU A 12 -19.56 -3.85 -12.38
N SER A 13 -19.32 -3.15 -13.49
CA SER A 13 -18.18 -2.25 -13.66
C SER A 13 -18.23 -1.04 -12.72
N ALA A 14 -19.42 -0.58 -12.33
CA ALA A 14 -19.59 0.54 -11.40
C ALA A 14 -19.29 0.14 -9.94
N VAL A 15 -19.50 -1.13 -9.57
CA VAL A 15 -19.20 -1.63 -8.21
C VAL A 15 -17.69 -1.91 -8.05
N LEU A 16 -17.00 -2.31 -9.11
CA LEU A 16 -15.53 -2.38 -9.11
C LEU A 16 -14.88 -1.01 -8.93
N THR A 17 -15.50 0.07 -9.42
CA THR A 17 -15.01 1.43 -9.17
C THR A 17 -15.32 1.91 -7.74
N ALA A 18 -16.32 1.35 -7.07
CA ALA A 18 -16.63 1.67 -5.68
C ALA A 18 -15.77 0.89 -4.65
N CYS A 19 -15.20 -0.26 -5.04
CA CYS A 19 -14.15 -0.95 -4.27
C CYS A 19 -12.73 -0.51 -4.70
N GLY A 20 -12.64 0.36 -5.71
CA GLY A 20 -11.46 1.19 -6.02
C GLY A 20 -11.49 2.50 -5.23
N GLY A 21 -11.90 2.41 -3.96
CA GLY A 21 -12.04 3.53 -3.02
C GLY A 21 -10.76 4.34 -2.93
N GLY A 22 -10.73 5.44 -3.69
CA GLY A 22 -9.62 6.37 -3.78
C GLY A 22 -8.66 6.00 -4.91
N VAL A 23 -8.75 6.74 -6.02
CA VAL A 23 -7.53 7.22 -6.68
C VAL A 23 -6.90 8.25 -5.73
N GLY A 24 -6.50 7.79 -4.54
CA GLY A 24 -5.66 8.56 -3.65
C GLY A 24 -4.38 8.77 -4.42
N THR A 25 -4.04 10.02 -4.69
CA THR A 25 -2.76 10.39 -5.30
C THR A 25 -1.68 9.51 -4.68
N GLU A 26 -0.96 8.75 -5.50
CA GLU A 26 0.04 7.85 -4.97
C GLU A 26 0.98 8.68 -4.09
N PRO A 27 1.20 8.29 -2.82
CA PRO A 27 1.99 9.07 -1.89
C PRO A 27 3.34 9.39 -2.53
N SER A 28 3.67 10.68 -2.63
CA SER A 28 4.92 11.12 -3.26
C SER A 28 6.17 10.69 -2.50
N ALA A 29 6.00 10.19 -1.28
CA ALA A 29 7.05 9.67 -0.44
C ALA A 29 6.53 8.59 0.50
N TYR A 30 7.38 7.60 0.78
CA TYR A 30 7.14 6.54 1.76
C TYR A 30 8.22 6.55 2.83
N THR A 31 7.88 6.11 4.04
CA THR A 31 8.81 5.89 5.14
C THR A 31 8.74 4.43 5.58
N ALA A 32 9.89 3.80 5.76
CA ALA A 32 9.99 2.46 6.31
C ALA A 32 10.05 2.56 7.83
N LYS A 33 9.06 2.02 8.54
CA LYS A 33 9.20 1.67 9.95
C LYS A 33 9.85 0.30 10.03
N VAL A 34 11.08 0.26 10.51
CA VAL A 34 11.88 -0.94 10.66
C VAL A 34 11.82 -1.37 12.13
N PHE A 35 11.36 -2.60 12.37
CA PHE A 35 11.31 -3.20 13.70
C PHE A 35 12.51 -4.14 13.84
N PRO A 36 13.55 -3.75 14.60
CA PRO A 36 14.76 -4.56 14.74
C PRO A 36 14.57 -5.77 15.67
N ILE A 37 13.58 -5.75 16.56
CA ILE A 37 13.35 -6.79 17.57
C ILE A 37 12.00 -7.46 17.28
N GLU A 38 11.99 -8.78 17.17
CA GLU A 38 10.76 -9.57 16.97
C GLU A 38 9.86 -9.48 18.22
N GLY A 39 8.61 -9.08 18.03
CA GLY A 39 7.61 -8.95 19.10
C GLY A 39 7.61 -7.62 19.86
N ASP A 40 8.56 -6.73 19.59
CA ASP A 40 8.60 -5.37 20.14
C ASP A 40 8.22 -4.36 19.04
N PHE A 41 6.92 -4.03 18.99
CA PHE A 41 6.37 -3.11 17.99
C PHE A 41 6.42 -1.64 18.43
N ASP A 42 6.85 -1.36 19.67
CA ASP A 42 7.01 0.00 20.19
C ASP A 42 8.37 0.58 19.78
N ARG A 43 9.39 -0.28 19.63
CA ARG A 43 10.74 0.14 19.21
C ARG A 43 10.92 -0.06 17.72
N TYR A 44 10.70 1.00 16.96
CA TYR A 44 10.99 1.04 15.53
C TYR A 44 11.93 2.19 15.16
N GLU A 45 12.70 1.99 14.10
CA GLU A 45 13.46 3.03 13.43
C GLU A 45 12.73 3.46 12.17
N THR A 46 12.62 4.76 11.93
CA THR A 46 12.02 5.29 10.70
C THR A 46 13.13 5.62 9.72
N VAL A 47 13.11 4.97 8.55
CA VAL A 47 14.08 5.15 7.48
C VAL A 47 13.38 5.73 6.25
N GLY A 48 14.00 6.71 5.57
CA GLY A 48 13.45 7.38 4.40
C GLY A 48 13.59 8.90 4.47
N PRO A 49 12.85 9.67 3.64
CA PRO A 49 11.78 9.24 2.74
C PRO A 49 12.27 8.56 1.46
N PHE A 50 11.51 7.58 0.97
CA PHE A 50 11.69 6.89 -0.31
C PHE A 50 10.71 7.40 -1.34
N SER A 51 11.09 7.37 -2.62
CA SER A 51 10.25 7.88 -3.71
C SER A 51 9.11 6.93 -4.09
N SER A 52 9.23 5.65 -3.72
CA SER A 52 8.24 4.62 -4.00
C SER A 52 8.17 3.58 -2.89
N ARG A 53 7.06 2.83 -2.86
CA ARG A 53 6.87 1.69 -1.94
C ARG A 53 7.85 0.56 -2.21
N ASP A 54 8.24 0.37 -3.47
CA ASP A 54 9.21 -0.66 -3.87
C ASP A 54 10.60 -0.37 -3.31
N GLU A 55 11.06 0.90 -3.39
CA GLU A 55 12.31 1.33 -2.76
C GLU A 55 12.31 1.12 -1.24
N CYS A 56 11.20 1.47 -0.59
CA CYS A 56 11.02 1.24 0.84
C CYS A 56 11.14 -0.26 1.19
N THR A 57 10.51 -1.12 0.40
CA THR A 57 10.53 -2.57 0.59
C THR A 57 11.92 -3.16 0.33
N ALA A 58 12.61 -2.70 -0.71
CA ALA A 58 13.98 -3.11 -1.02
C ALA A 58 14.91 -2.73 0.13
N LYS A 59 14.80 -1.51 0.67
CA LYS A 59 15.66 -1.06 1.77
C LYS A 59 15.39 -1.82 3.06
N ALA A 60 14.13 -2.09 3.37
CA ALA A 60 13.78 -2.89 4.55
C ALA A 60 14.35 -4.31 4.47
N LYS A 61 14.39 -4.92 3.28
CA LYS A 61 15.04 -6.21 3.05
C LYS A 61 16.56 -6.13 3.21
N GLU A 62 17.21 -5.08 2.73
CA GLU A 62 18.66 -4.87 2.94
C GLU A 62 19.02 -4.76 4.42
N MET A 63 18.12 -4.21 5.24
CA MET A 63 18.35 -3.97 6.66
C MET A 63 18.19 -5.22 7.55
N ASN A 64 17.82 -6.38 6.98
CA ASN A 64 17.56 -7.62 7.74
C ASN A 64 16.63 -7.40 8.95
N ALA A 65 15.62 -6.55 8.79
CA ALA A 65 14.66 -6.24 9.84
C ALA A 65 13.84 -7.46 10.25
N ALA A 66 13.50 -7.59 11.53
CA ALA A 66 12.59 -8.65 12.01
C ALA A 66 11.17 -8.43 11.47
N ALA A 67 10.74 -7.17 11.38
CA ALA A 67 9.55 -6.76 10.63
C ALA A 67 9.74 -5.36 10.04
N TYR A 68 8.94 -5.01 9.03
CA TYR A 68 8.91 -3.66 8.47
C TYR A 68 7.51 -3.26 8.03
N SER A 69 7.23 -1.96 8.06
CA SER A 69 6.02 -1.37 7.47
C SER A 69 6.40 -0.17 6.59
N CYS A 70 5.96 -0.19 5.33
CA CYS A 70 6.13 0.92 4.41
C CYS A 70 4.88 1.78 4.43
N GLU A 71 4.94 2.89 5.14
CA GLU A 71 3.82 3.82 5.29
C GLU A 71 4.01 5.03 4.36
N PRO A 72 2.92 5.57 3.83
CA PRO A 72 2.98 6.85 3.12
C PRO A 72 3.42 7.95 4.08
N LYS A 73 4.37 8.80 3.67
CA LYS A 73 4.80 9.95 4.47
C LYS A 73 3.61 10.89 4.62
N THR A 74 3.01 10.87 5.80
CA THR A 74 2.01 11.85 6.20
C THR A 74 2.78 13.06 6.74
N ASN A 75 2.59 14.22 6.10
CA ASN A 75 3.13 15.49 6.61
C ASN A 75 2.51 15.85 7.95
#